data_AF-A0A3A4PIZ1-F1
#
_entry.id   AF-A0A3A4PIZ1-F1
#
_cell.length_a   1.000
_cell.length_b   1.000
_cell.length_c   1.000
_cell.angle_alpha   90.00
_cell.angle_beta   90.00
_cell.angle_gamma   90.00
#
_symmetry.space_group_name_H-M   'P 1'
#
loop_
_entity.id
_entity.type
_entity.pdbx_description
1 polymer ?
#
loop_
_entity_poly.entity_id
_entity_poly.type
_entity_poly.pdbx_seq_one_letter_code
_entity_poly.pdbx_strand_id
1 'polypeptide(L)' 'MHDYAEPHEDARIAEALMQSFREVLRQHRLAGVPVVVSEHGKVAYVPAEEIERELAARGRTEG' A
#
# COMPACT_ATOMS: atom_id res chain seq x y z
N MET A 1 13.20 18.88 22.72
CA MET A 1 13.52 19.37 21.36
C MET A 1 13.20 18.20 20.45
N HIS A 2 12.04 18.21 19.79
CA HIS A 2 11.67 17.12 18.90
C HIS A 2 12.47 17.28 17.61
N ASP A 3 13.37 16.32 17.39
CA ASP A 3 14.10 16.12 16.15
C ASP A 3 13.05 15.75 15.10
N TYR A 4 12.68 16.72 14.25
CA TYR A 4 11.90 16.44 13.07
C TYR A 4 12.88 15.79 12.10
N ALA A 5 12.85 14.45 12.00
CA ALA A 5 13.54 13.72 10.97
C ALA A 5 13.40 14.48 9.64
N GLU A 6 14.54 14.73 8.99
CA GLU A 6 14.57 15.58 7.80
C GLU A 6 13.59 15.04 6.75
N PRO A 7 12.87 15.91 6.01
CA PRO A 7 11.83 15.50 5.07
C PRO A 7 12.28 14.51 3.98
N HIS A 8 13.59 14.32 3.81
CA HIS A 8 14.20 13.36 2.89
C HIS A 8 14.30 11.92 3.44
N GLU A 9 14.40 11.70 4.75
CA GLU A 9 14.34 10.35 5.33
C GLU A 9 12.91 9.82 5.31
N ASP A 10 11.94 10.66 5.68
CA ASP A 10 10.53 10.32 5.64
C ASP A 10 10.06 9.93 4.23
N ALA A 11 10.59 10.59 3.18
CA ALA A 11 10.25 10.27 1.80
C ALA A 11 10.76 8.89 1.36
N ARG A 12 12.01 8.54 1.69
CA ARG A 12 12.59 7.22 1.36
C ARG A 12 11.92 6.10 2.15
N ILE A 13 11.58 6.35 3.40
CA ILE A 13 10.83 5.41 4.24
C ILE A 13 9.43 5.21 3.67
N ALA A 14 8.73 6.29 3.29
CA ALA A 14 7.41 6.22 2.66
C ALA A 14 7.44 5.44 1.34
N GLU A 15 8.47 5.65 0.52
CA GLU A 15 8.66 4.91 -0.73
C GLU A 15 8.88 3.41 -0.46
N ALA A 16 9.77 3.06 0.48
CA ALA A 16 10.04 1.67 0.85
C ALA A 16 8.79 0.96 1.42
N LEU A 17 8.00 1.66 2.23
CA LEU A 17 6.71 1.17 2.73
C LEU A 17 5.71 0.95 1.58
N MET A 18 5.64 1.88 0.63
CA MET A 18 4.75 1.75 -0.53
C MET A 18 5.14 0.57 -1.43
N GLN A 19 6.45 0.37 -1.67
CA GLN A 19 6.96 -0.77 -2.43
C GLN A 19 6.64 -2.09 -1.73
N SER A 20 6.86 -2.16 -0.41
CA SER A 20 6.56 -3.34 0.40
C SER A 20 5.05 -3.66 0.39
N PHE A 21 4.21 -2.63 0.50
CA PHE A 21 2.76 -2.77 0.41
C PHE A 21 2.32 -3.33 -0.95
N ARG A 22 2.87 -2.81 -2.05
CA ARG A 22 2.60 -3.31 -3.41
C ARG A 22 2.96 -4.78 -3.58
N GLU A 23 4.09 -5.22 -3.02
CA GLU A 23 4.51 -6.63 -3.11
C GLU A 23 3.58 -7.55 -2.33
N VAL A 24 3.14 -7.15 -1.12
CA VAL A 24 2.16 -7.90 -0.33
C VAL A 24 0.84 -8.07 -1.09
N LEU A 25 0.31 -6.98 -1.67
CA LEU A 25 -0.89 -7.01 -2.49
C LEU A 25 -0.75 -7.99 -3.67
N ARG A 26 0.41 -7.98 -4.35
CA ARG A 26 0.72 -8.89 -5.46
C ARG A 26 0.73 -10.35 -5.02
N GLN A 27 1.34 -10.66 -3.88
CA GLN A 27 1.43 -12.02 -3.33
C GLN A 27 0.06 -12.56 -2.90
N HIS A 28 -0.73 -11.75 -2.18
CA HIS A 28 -2.08 -12.13 -1.76
C HIS A 28 -2.99 -12.38 -2.97
N ARG A 29 -2.90 -11.55 -4.00
CA ARG A 29 -3.61 -11.77 -5.27
C ARG A 29 -3.23 -13.11 -5.91
N LEU A 30 -1.93 -13.40 -6.04
CA LEU A 30 -1.47 -14.66 -6.66
C LEU A 30 -1.91 -15.90 -5.87
N ALA A 31 -2.03 -15.77 -4.55
CA ALA A 31 -2.55 -16.82 -3.68
C ALA A 31 -4.09 -16.87 -3.64
N GLY A 32 -4.80 -15.94 -4.29
CA GLY A 32 -6.26 -15.86 -4.28
C GLY A 32 -6.85 -15.56 -2.89
N VAL A 33 -6.06 -14.91 -2.03
CA VAL A 33 -6.45 -14.60 -0.65
C VAL A 33 -6.73 -13.11 -0.49
N PRO A 34 -7.76 -12.73 0.28
CA PRO A 34 -8.06 -11.32 0.55
C PRO A 34 -6.96 -10.68 1.41
N VAL A 35 -6.90 -9.36 1.35
CA VAL A 35 -6.08 -8.54 2.25
C VAL A 35 -6.99 -7.86 3.26
N VAL A 36 -6.57 -7.85 4.51
CA VAL A 36 -7.31 -7.19 5.60
C VAL A 36 -6.52 -5.96 6.01
N VAL A 37 -7.14 -4.79 5.87
CA VAL A 37 -6.54 -3.52 6.28
C VAL A 37 -7.39 -2.90 7.39
N SER A 38 -6.74 -2.24 8.34
CA SER A 38 -7.44 -1.45 9.35
C SER A 38 -7.27 0.03 9.00
N GLU A 39 -8.36 0.68 8.57
CA GLU A 39 -8.40 2.08 8.22
C GLU A 39 -9.35 2.82 9.17
N HIS A 40 -8.89 3.89 9.83
CA HIS A 40 -9.66 4.66 10.81
C HIS A 40 -10.33 3.80 11.92
N GLY A 41 -9.65 2.74 12.36
CA GLY A 41 -10.17 1.82 13.38
C GLY A 41 -11.26 0.87 12.87
N LYS A 42 -11.52 0.85 11.55
CA LYS A 42 -12.42 -0.09 10.90
C LYS A 42 -11.61 -1.10 10.11
N VAL A 43 -12.00 -2.37 10.23
CA VAL A 43 -11.42 -3.44 9.44
C VAL A 43 -12.14 -3.49 8.09
N ALA A 44 -11.38 -3.33 7.01
CA ALA A 44 -11.84 -3.50 5.63
C ALA A 44 -11.20 -4.74 5.02
N TYR A 45 -12.03 -5.54 4.35
CA TYR A 45 -11.59 -6.71 3.58
C TYR A 45 -11.53 -6.30 2.12
N VAL A 46 -10.35 -6.40 1.51
CA VAL A 46 -10.15 -6.16 0.08
C VAL A 46 -10.03 -7.52 -0.60
N PRO A 47 -11.03 -7.94 -1.41
CA PRO A 47 -10.96 -9.17 -2.19
C PRO A 47 -9.77 -9.14 -3.15
N ALA A 48 -9.20 -10.31 -3.45
CA ALA A 48 -8.05 -10.43 -4.34
C ALA A 48 -8.33 -9.86 -5.74
N GLU A 49 -9.58 -9.91 -6.20
CA GLU A 49 -10.04 -9.41 -7.49
C GLU A 49 -10.08 -7.87 -7.56
N GLU A 50 -10.25 -7.20 -6.42
CA GLU A 50 -10.29 -5.73 -6.35
C GLU A 50 -8.88 -5.10 -6.34
N ILE A 51 -7.85 -5.86 -5.92
CA ILE A 51 -6.46 -5.41 -5.88
C ILE A 51 -5.96 -4.96 -7.26
N GLU A 52 -6.37 -5.61 -8.36
CA GLU A 52 -5.99 -5.18 -9.72
C GLU A 52 -6.58 -3.82 -10.10
N ARG A 53 -7.81 -3.53 -9.67
CA ARG A 53 -8.45 -2.25 -9.97
C ARG A 53 -7.73 -1.11 -9.27
N GLU A 54 -7.32 -1.31 -8.01
CA GLU A 54 -6.54 -0.31 -7.27
C GLU A 54 -5.14 -0.10 -7.85
N LEU A 55 -4.41 -1.19 -8.16
CA LEU A 55 -3.08 -1.09 -8.76
C LEU A 55 -3.15 -0.41 -10.14
N ALA A 56 -4.15 -0.74 -10.97
CA ALA A 56 -4.34 -0.15 -12.29
C ALA A 56 -4.84 1.31 -12.25
N ALA A 57 -5.64 1.68 -11.25
CA ALA A 57 -6.11 3.05 -11.05
C ALA A 57 -4.96 3.97 -10.62
N ARG A 58 -4.09 3.49 -9.72
CA ARG A 58 -2.96 4.27 -9.19
C ARG A 58 -1.77 4.36 -10.16
N GLY A 59 -1.59 3.38 -11.06
CA GLY A 59 -0.56 3.41 -12.11
C GLY A 59 -0.85 4.38 -13.26
N ARG A 60 -2.07 4.91 -13.40
CA ARG A 60 -2.45 5.88 -14.46
C ARG A 60 -2.32 7.35 -14.05
N THR A 61 -2.05 7.64 -12.79
CA THR A 61 -1.89 9.01 -12.28
C THR A 61 -0.46 9.55 -12.39
N GLU A 62 0.47 8.78 -12.96
CA GLU A 62 1.87 9.19 -13.20
C GLU A 62 2.27 9.13 -14.70
N GLY A 63 1.34 9.54 -15.59
CA GLY A 63 1.58 9.66 -17.04
C GLY A 63 1.37 11.09 -17.52
#